data_AF-A0A352FTI9-F1
#
_entry.id   AF-A0A352FTI9-F1
#
_cell.length_a   1.000
_cell.length_b   1.000
_cell.length_c   1.000
_cell.angle_alpha   90.00
_cell.angle_beta   90.00
_cell.angle_gamma   90.00
#
_symmetry.space_group_name_H-M   'P 1'
#
loop_
_entity.id
_entity.type
_entity.pdbx_description
1 polymer ?
#
loop_
_entity_poly.entity_id
_entity_poly.type
_entity_poly.pdbx_seq_one_letter_code
_entity_poly.pdbx_strand_id
1 'polypeptide(L)' 'CVRVNDRVLVTAGYPSWERKLRDLGYQTIALDMSEFRKMDGGLSCLSLRFTEK' A
#
# COMPACT_ATOMS: atom_id res chain seq x y z
N CYS A 1 1.59 -2.00 -3.27
CA CYS A 1 1.73 -0.96 -2.22
C CYS A 1 1.92 0.39 -2.91
N VAL A 2 1.56 1.48 -2.25
CA VAL A 2 1.67 2.82 -2.85
C VAL A 2 2.19 3.79 -1.79
N ARG A 3 3.25 4.53 -2.09
CA ARG A 3 3.79 5.56 -1.19
C ARG A 3 3.24 6.94 -1.54
N VAL A 4 2.57 7.59 -0.61
CA VAL A 4 2.08 8.98 -0.76
C VAL A 4 2.77 9.82 0.31
N ASN A 5 3.62 10.74 -0.11
CA ASN A 5 4.49 11.55 0.76
C ASN A 5 5.31 10.64 1.71
N ASP A 6 5.13 10.79 3.01
CA ASP A 6 5.86 10.07 4.06
C ASP A 6 5.20 8.73 4.47
N ARG A 7 4.04 8.40 3.88
CA ARG A 7 3.24 7.23 4.26
C ARG A 7 3.20 6.19 3.15
N VAL A 8 3.24 4.92 3.54
CA VAL A 8 3.15 3.77 2.65
C VAL A 8 1.84 3.03 2.89
N LEU A 9 0.97 3.03 1.88
CA LEU A 9 -0.26 2.26 1.88
C LEU A 9 0.07 0.79 1.59
N VAL A 10 -0.38 -0.07 2.49
CA VAL A 10 -0.09 -1.51 2.52
C VAL A 10 -1.37 -2.33 2.58
N THR A 11 -1.37 -3.53 2.00
CA THR A 11 -2.50 -4.46 2.16
C THR A 11 -2.47 -5.03 3.58
N ALA A 12 -3.61 -5.00 4.27
CA ALA A 12 -3.75 -5.61 5.58
C ALA A 12 -3.56 -7.15 5.51
N GLY A 13 -3.20 -7.76 6.65
CA GLY A 13 -3.02 -9.21 6.77
C GLY A 13 -1.60 -9.74 6.48
N TYR A 14 -0.61 -8.86 6.27
CA TYR A 14 0.79 -9.25 6.02
C TYR A 14 1.75 -8.65 7.08
N PRO A 15 1.68 -9.08 8.35
CA PRO A 15 2.37 -8.42 9.47
C PRO A 15 3.90 -8.51 9.40
N SER A 16 4.46 -9.58 8.83
CA SER A 16 5.92 -9.73 8.66
C SER A 16 6.47 -8.74 7.65
N TRP A 17 5.74 -8.51 6.56
CA TRP A 17 6.10 -7.55 5.53
C TRP A 17 5.92 -6.11 6.00
N GLU A 18 4.81 -5.82 6.69
CA GLU A 18 4.58 -4.50 7.28
C GLU A 18 5.66 -4.15 8.32
N ARG A 19 6.07 -5.11 9.16
CA ARG A 19 7.16 -4.92 10.13
C ARG A 19 8.47 -4.53 9.44
N LYS A 20 8.86 -5.23 8.38
CA LYS A 20 10.06 -4.88 7.60
C LYS A 20 10.04 -3.44 7.07
N LEU A 21 8.87 -2.95 6.64
CA LEU A 21 8.74 -1.55 6.22
C LEU A 21 8.90 -0.57 7.39
N ARG A 22 8.29 -0.89 8.55
CA ARG A 22 8.45 -0.06 9.75
C ARG A 22 9.89 -0.04 10.27
N ASP A 23 10.59 -1.18 10.22
CA ASP A 23 12.00 -1.28 10.62
C ASP A 23 12.92 -0.46 9.71
N LEU A 24 12.52 -0.24 8.45
CA LEU A 24 13.18 0.65 7.50
C LEU A 24 12.80 2.13 7.69
N GLY A 25 12.00 2.47 8.71
CA GLY A 25 11.58 3.84 9.04
C GLY A 25 10.35 4.34 8.28
N TYR A 26 9.64 3.48 7.53
CA TYR A 26 8.43 3.90 6.84
C TYR A 26 7.21 3.92 7.78
N GLN A 27 6.36 4.95 7.63
CA GLN A 27 5.05 4.96 8.26
C GLN A 27 4.04 4.20 7.40
N THR A 28 3.53 3.07 7.88
CA THR A 28 2.58 2.23 7.14
C THR A 28 1.13 2.56 7.48
N ILE A 29 0.24 2.50 6.48
CA ILE A 29 -1.22 2.49 6.68
C ILE A 29 -1.76 1.21 6.03
N ALA A 30 -2.30 0.30 6.85
CA ALA A 30 -2.92 -0.92 6.38
C ALA A 30 -4.35 -0.66 5.90
N LEU A 31 -4.66 -1.16 4.71
CA LEU A 31 -5.98 -1.06 4.07
C LEU A 31 -6.50 -2.47 3.75
N ASP A 32 -7.79 -2.68 3.94
CA ASP A 32 -8.44 -3.90 3.45
C ASP A 32 -8.57 -3.86 1.93
N MET A 33 -8.10 -4.92 1.27
CA MET A 33 -8.12 -5.10 -0.18
C MET A 33 -8.81 -6.42 -0.57
N SER A 34 -9.56 -7.04 0.35
CA SER A 34 -10.20 -8.35 0.16
C SER A 34 -11.12 -8.39 -1.06
N GLU A 35 -11.94 -7.36 -1.27
CA GLU A 35 -12.87 -7.29 -2.41
C GLU A 35 -12.13 -7.12 -3.75
N PHE A 36 -11.15 -6.24 -3.81
CA PHE A 36 -10.38 -6.00 -5.03
C PHE A 36 -9.50 -7.19 -5.41
N ARG A 37 -9.03 -7.96 -4.42
CA ARG A 37 -8.27 -9.20 -4.66
C ARG A 37 -9.07 -10.22 -5.47
N LYS A 38 -10.41 -10.24 -5.35
CA LYS A 38 -11.27 -11.14 -6.13
C LYS A 38 -11.17 -10.90 -7.64
N MET A 39 -10.77 -9.69 -8.04
CA MET A 39 -10.58 -9.26 -9.43
C MET A 39 -9.10 -9.11 -9.79
N ASP A 40 -8.20 -9.78 -9.06
CA ASP A 40 -6.74 -9.64 -9.19
C ASP A 40 -6.23 -8.19 -9.05
N GLY A 41 -7.00 -7.37 -8.33
CA GLY A 41 -6.70 -5.96 -8.07
C GLY A 41 -5.85 -5.74 -6.81
N GLY A 42 -4.97 -4.74 -6.88
CA GLY A 42 -4.12 -4.30 -5.77
C GLY A 42 -3.88 -2.80 -5.80
N LEU A 43 -3.37 -2.25 -4.69
CA LEU A 43 -3.18 -0.80 -4.51
C LEU A 43 -2.45 -0.13 -5.69
N SER A 44 -1.44 -0.80 -6.24
CA SER A 44 -0.60 -0.24 -7.31
C SER A 44 -1.33 -0.16 -8.65
N CYS A 45 -2.12 -1.16 -9.03
CA CYS A 45 -2.88 -1.13 -10.30
C CYS A 45 -4.17 -0.30 -10.20
N LEU A 46 -4.68 -0.09 -8.98
CA LEU A 46 -5.84 0.77 -8.71
C LEU A 46 -5.45 2.23 -8.45
N SER A 47 -4.22 2.62 -8.77
CA SER A 47 -3.71 3.98 -8.56
C SER A 47 -3.19 4.57 -9.86
N LEU A 48 -3.67 5.78 -10.18
CA LEU A 48 -3.08 6.65 -11.20
C LEU A 48 -2.47 7.85 -10.50
N ARG A 49 -1.26 8.24 -10.92
CA ARG A 49 -0.57 9.42 -10.41
C ARG A 49 -0.51 10.46 -11.51
N PHE A 50 -1.13 11.59 -11.26
CA PHE A 50 -1.00 12.77 -12.09
C PHE A 50 0.03 13.68 -11.44
N THR A 51 1.00 14.13 -12.23
CA THR A 51 1.85 15.27 -11.87
C THR A 51 1.40 16.40 -12.76
N GLU A 52 0.89 17.48 -12.18
CA GLU A 52 0.61 18.70 -12.95
C GLU A 52 1.90 19.14 -13.66
N LYS A 53 1.74 19.63 -14.89
CA LYS A 53 2.81 20.34 -15.61
C LYS A 53 2.75 21.81 -15.26
#